data_AF-A0A948B2Y6-F1
#
_entry.id   AF-A0A948B2Y6-F1
#
_cell.length_a   1.000
_cell.length_b   1.000
_cell.length_c   1.000
_cell.angle_alpha   90.00
_cell.angle_beta   90.00
_cell.angle_gamma   90.00
#
_symmetry.space_group_name_H-M   'P 1'
#
loop_
_entity.id
_entity.type
_entity.pdbx_description
1 polymer ?
#
loop_
_entity_poly.entity_id
_entity_poly.type
_entity_poly.pdbx_seq_one_letter_code
_entity_poly.pdbx_strand_id
1 'polypeptide(L)'
;MKQHEKMLAALLLAALLASASADQPPDFERYRVILDRKPFGVAPPPTPIVVPPLTAEQSFARTIRMSTIWERGGIVRVGLIDSRNNRSFFLSVGEVEDGIELVSADCKNEEAVLRKGGEMAVLKLASGEIQPLTQDQQQARLTAEQAQRLSYAERRKERERQRQQPPPPPPQPVYTGAELEKHLQEYQMEVIRQGLPPLPLPLTPAMDAQLVAEGVLPPIE
;
A
#
# COMPACT_ATOMS: atom_id res chain seq x y z
N MET A 1 -41.47 30.60 35.88
CA MET A 1 -40.73 29.71 34.96
C MET A 1 -39.22 29.60 35.30
N LYS A 2 -38.82 29.51 36.58
CA LYS A 2 -37.39 29.45 36.99
C LYS A 2 -37.02 28.24 37.86
N GLN A 3 -37.96 27.32 38.10
CA GLN A 3 -37.71 26.12 38.91
C GLN A 3 -37.57 24.82 38.10
N HIS A 4 -37.92 24.82 36.81
CA HIS A 4 -37.73 23.64 35.95
C HIS A 4 -36.31 23.52 35.38
N GLU A 5 -35.56 24.62 35.22
CA GLU A 5 -34.17 24.57 34.72
C GLU A 5 -33.19 23.97 35.73
N LYS A 6 -33.37 24.24 37.03
CA LYS A 6 -32.45 23.73 38.07
C LYS A 6 -32.63 22.23 38.32
N MET A 7 -33.84 21.70 38.10
CA MET A 7 -34.12 20.27 38.24
C MET A 7 -33.55 19.45 37.07
N LEU A 8 -33.51 20.03 35.87
CA LEU A 8 -32.95 19.41 34.67
C LEU A 8 -31.42 19.40 34.69
N ALA A 9 -30.79 20.46 35.22
CA ALA A 9 -29.34 20.52 35.38
C ALA A 9 -28.80 19.56 36.46
N ALA A 10 -29.55 19.32 37.54
CA ALA A 10 -29.17 18.37 38.59
C ALA A 10 -29.33 16.91 38.15
N LEU A 11 -30.28 16.62 37.25
CA LEU A 11 -30.46 15.26 36.71
C LEU A 11 -29.41 14.89 35.66
N LEU A 12 -28.81 15.87 34.97
CA LEU A 12 -27.77 15.65 33.96
C LEU A 12 -26.36 15.49 34.55
N LEU A 13 -26.11 15.94 35.78
CA LEU A 13 -24.79 15.82 36.41
C LEU A 13 -24.62 14.52 37.25
N ALA A 14 -25.72 13.86 37.63
CA ALA A 14 -25.68 12.58 38.36
C ALA A 14 -25.55 11.34 37.44
N ALA A 15 -25.77 11.50 36.13
CA ALA A 15 -25.77 10.39 35.18
C ALA A 15 -24.39 10.08 34.56
N LEU A 16 -23.37 10.90 34.79
CA LEU A 16 -22.05 10.74 34.15
C LEU A 16 -20.98 10.04 35.01
N LEU A 17 -21.31 9.61 36.22
CA LEU A 17 -20.33 9.05 37.19
C LEU A 17 -20.43 7.54 37.40
N ALA A 18 -21.26 6.82 36.64
CA ALA A 18 -21.49 5.39 36.86
C ALA A 18 -21.45 4.59 35.56
N SER A 19 -20.26 4.29 35.04
CA SER A 19 -19.99 3.16 34.12
C SER A 19 -18.51 3.06 33.77
N ALA A 20 -17.70 2.65 34.74
CA ALA A 20 -16.34 2.16 34.46
C ALA A 20 -16.02 0.97 35.37
N SER A 21 -16.93 -0.01 35.41
CA SER A 21 -16.57 -1.37 35.82
C SER A 21 -15.88 -2.00 34.62
N ALA A 22 -14.55 -1.96 34.64
CA ALA A 22 -13.73 -2.67 33.67
C ALA A 22 -14.08 -4.16 33.73
N ASP A 23 -14.48 -4.68 32.58
CA ASP A 23 -14.76 -6.08 32.28
C ASP A 23 -13.45 -6.88 32.46
N GLN A 24 -13.20 -7.34 33.68
CA GLN A 24 -12.11 -8.27 33.95
C GLN A 24 -12.48 -9.59 33.27
N PRO A 25 -11.67 -10.11 32.34
CA PRO A 25 -11.94 -11.41 31.75
C PRO A 25 -12.08 -12.43 32.87
N PRO A 26 -13.10 -13.32 32.83
CA PRO A 26 -13.36 -14.24 33.91
C PRO A 26 -12.11 -15.08 34.20
N ASP A 27 -11.81 -15.30 35.47
CA ASP A 27 -10.65 -16.05 35.90
C ASP A 27 -10.80 -17.54 35.51
N PHE A 28 -10.09 -17.93 34.45
CA PHE A 28 -10.12 -19.30 33.92
C PHE A 28 -9.21 -20.27 34.68
N GLU A 29 -8.55 -19.85 35.76
CA GLU A 29 -7.72 -20.73 36.60
C GLU A 29 -8.51 -21.95 37.12
N ARG A 30 -9.80 -21.78 37.41
CA ARG A 30 -10.67 -22.87 37.86
C ARG A 30 -10.78 -24.02 36.85
N TYR A 31 -10.63 -23.74 35.55
CA TYR A 31 -10.80 -24.72 34.48
C TYR A 31 -9.48 -25.36 34.04
N ARG A 32 -8.32 -24.92 34.56
CA ARG A 32 -7.01 -25.46 34.18
C ARG A 32 -6.89 -26.96 34.39
N VAL A 33 -7.45 -27.48 35.49
CA VAL A 33 -7.47 -28.93 35.76
C VAL A 33 -8.20 -29.72 34.66
N ILE A 34 -9.24 -29.15 34.06
CA ILE A 34 -9.99 -29.81 32.97
C ILE A 34 -9.20 -29.72 31.66
N LEU A 35 -8.56 -28.57 31.39
CA LEU A 35 -7.75 -28.36 30.19
C LEU A 35 -6.48 -29.23 30.19
N ASP A 36 -5.79 -29.32 31.32
CA ASP A 36 -4.56 -30.11 31.50
C ASP A 36 -4.80 -31.60 31.30
N ARG A 37 -6.01 -32.07 31.66
CA ARG A 37 -6.42 -33.46 31.48
C ARG A 37 -6.70 -33.85 30.02
N LYS A 38 -6.75 -32.88 29.10
CA LYS A 38 -7.05 -33.10 27.67
C LYS A 38 -8.15 -34.17 27.45
N PRO A 39 -9.34 -34.04 28.07
CA PRO A 39 -10.34 -35.11 28.11
C PRO A 39 -10.89 -35.50 26.73
N PHE A 40 -10.72 -34.63 25.73
CA PHE A 40 -11.12 -34.87 24.34
C PHE A 40 -9.96 -35.40 23.46
N GLY A 41 -8.84 -35.77 24.08
CA GLY A 41 -7.62 -36.18 23.38
C GLY A 41 -6.81 -35.01 22.83
N VAL A 42 -5.60 -35.30 22.37
CA VAL A 42 -4.84 -34.38 21.51
C VAL A 42 -5.47 -34.48 20.12
N ALA A 43 -5.75 -33.36 19.47
CA ALA A 43 -6.16 -33.39 18.07
C ALA A 43 -5.16 -34.26 17.29
N PRO A 44 -5.61 -35.29 16.57
CA PRO A 44 -4.70 -36.11 15.79
C PRO A 44 -3.92 -35.17 14.86
N PRO A 45 -2.60 -35.37 14.69
CA PRO A 45 -1.85 -34.61 13.71
C PRO A 45 -2.62 -34.69 12.38
N PRO A 46 -2.79 -33.56 11.67
CA PRO A 46 -3.54 -33.57 10.42
C PRO A 46 -2.96 -34.67 9.55
N THR A 47 -3.76 -35.68 9.26
CA THR A 47 -3.37 -36.73 8.33
C THR A 47 -2.99 -36.01 7.05
N PRO A 48 -1.75 -36.15 6.55
CA PRO A 48 -1.41 -35.56 5.26
C PRO A 48 -2.33 -36.23 4.25
N ILE A 49 -3.30 -35.47 3.77
CA ILE A 49 -4.07 -35.86 2.60
C ILE A 49 -3.02 -35.87 1.51
N VAL A 50 -2.61 -37.06 1.09
CA VAL A 50 -1.69 -37.25 -0.04
C VAL A 50 -2.48 -36.84 -1.28
N VAL A 51 -2.60 -35.52 -1.49
CA VAL A 51 -3.01 -34.98 -2.77
C VAL A 51 -1.83 -35.31 -3.70
N PRO A 52 -2.06 -36.04 -4.81
CA PRO A 52 -0.99 -36.30 -5.76
C PRO A 52 -0.36 -34.96 -6.14
N PRO A 53 0.99 -34.86 -6.21
CA PRO A 53 1.64 -33.61 -6.58
C PRO A 53 1.11 -33.20 -7.95
N LEU A 54 0.36 -32.10 -8.01
CA LEU A 54 -0.07 -31.51 -9.26
C LEU A 54 1.20 -31.22 -10.06
N THR A 55 1.34 -31.85 -11.23
CA THR A 55 2.42 -31.52 -12.15
C THR A 55 2.21 -30.09 -12.65
N ALA A 56 3.29 -29.38 -12.97
CA ALA A 56 3.22 -27.99 -13.44
C ALA A 56 2.26 -27.79 -14.64
N GLU A 57 1.97 -28.86 -15.39
CA GLU A 57 1.03 -28.87 -16.50
C GLU A 57 -0.45 -28.76 -16.09
N GLN A 58 -0.79 -29.25 -14.90
CA GLN A 58 -2.14 -29.20 -14.30
C GLN A 58 -2.34 -27.96 -13.43
N SER A 59 -1.28 -27.21 -13.16
CA SER A 59 -1.30 -26.02 -12.32
C SER A 59 -2.05 -24.87 -12.96
N PHE A 60 -2.88 -24.17 -12.18
CA PHE A 60 -3.52 -22.93 -12.63
C PHE A 60 -2.50 -21.87 -13.07
N ALA A 61 -1.29 -21.92 -12.50
CA ALA A 61 -0.24 -20.96 -12.73
C ALA A 61 0.37 -21.09 -14.13
N ARG A 62 0.20 -22.21 -14.85
CA ARG A 62 0.69 -22.39 -16.24
C ARG A 62 0.28 -21.25 -17.18
N THR A 63 -0.94 -20.76 -17.00
CA THR A 63 -1.51 -19.70 -17.84
C THR A 63 -1.13 -18.30 -17.37
N ILE A 64 -0.58 -18.18 -16.16
CA ILE A 64 -0.24 -16.90 -15.56
C ILE A 64 1.25 -16.65 -15.75
N ARG A 65 1.59 -15.44 -16.17
CA ARG A 65 2.98 -14.97 -16.22
C ARG A 65 3.13 -13.72 -15.38
N MET A 66 4.24 -13.66 -14.65
CA MET A 66 4.62 -12.43 -13.96
C MET A 66 5.29 -11.50 -14.98
N SER A 67 4.82 -10.27 -15.04
CA SER A 67 5.28 -9.26 -16.00
C SER A 67 6.12 -8.17 -15.34
N THR A 68 5.79 -7.82 -14.10
CA THR A 68 6.51 -6.81 -13.34
C THR A 68 6.29 -7.01 -11.85
N ILE A 69 7.26 -6.57 -11.05
CA ILE A 69 7.16 -6.47 -9.60
C ILE A 69 7.81 -5.14 -9.20
N TRP A 70 7.14 -4.38 -8.35
CA TRP A 70 7.66 -3.10 -7.87
C TRP A 70 7.07 -2.75 -6.51
N GLU A 71 7.83 -1.94 -5.77
CA GLU A 71 7.44 -1.46 -4.45
C GLU A 71 7.30 0.07 -4.49
N ARG A 72 6.19 0.59 -3.97
CA ARG A 72 5.99 2.02 -3.79
C ARG A 72 5.36 2.30 -2.44
N GLY A 73 6.06 3.07 -1.61
CA GLY A 73 5.55 3.47 -0.29
C GLY A 73 5.31 2.30 0.67
N GLY A 74 6.14 1.24 0.59
CA GLY A 74 6.02 0.04 1.43
C GLY A 74 4.93 -0.94 0.97
N ILE A 75 4.28 -0.69 -0.16
CA ILE A 75 3.30 -1.60 -0.75
C ILE A 75 3.96 -2.25 -1.97
N VAL A 76 4.15 -3.57 -1.88
CA VAL A 76 4.63 -4.39 -3.01
C VAL A 76 3.45 -4.72 -3.91
N ARG A 77 3.63 -4.48 -5.21
CA ARG A 77 2.66 -4.83 -6.26
C ARG A 77 3.30 -5.73 -7.30
N VAL A 78 2.55 -6.74 -7.72
CA VAL A 78 2.94 -7.68 -8.76
C VAL A 78 1.97 -7.56 -9.92
N GLY A 79 2.50 -7.30 -11.12
CA GLY A 79 1.75 -7.32 -12.37
C GLY A 79 1.74 -8.72 -12.96
N LEU A 80 0.56 -9.29 -13.13
CA LEU A 80 0.33 -10.62 -13.67
C LEU A 80 -0.41 -10.51 -15.00
N ILE A 81 -0.13 -11.45 -15.91
CA ILE A 81 -0.81 -11.61 -17.19
C ILE A 81 -1.39 -13.01 -17.24
N ASP A 82 -2.72 -13.14 -17.35
CA ASP A 82 -3.38 -14.41 -17.63
C ASP A 82 -3.52 -14.61 -19.14
N SER A 83 -2.89 -15.66 -19.65
CA SER A 83 -2.88 -16.02 -21.08
C SER A 83 -4.20 -16.61 -21.56
N ARG A 84 -5.14 -16.96 -20.66
CA ARG A 84 -6.46 -17.51 -21.04
C ARG A 84 -7.38 -16.45 -21.63
N ASN A 85 -7.42 -15.30 -20.97
CA ASN A 85 -8.27 -14.15 -21.34
C ASN A 85 -7.45 -12.95 -21.83
N ASN A 86 -6.12 -13.10 -21.87
CA ASN A 86 -5.15 -12.05 -22.21
C ASN A 86 -5.32 -10.79 -21.34
N ARG A 87 -5.75 -10.97 -20.08
CA ARG A 87 -5.97 -9.89 -19.13
C ARG A 87 -4.72 -9.67 -18.30
N SER A 88 -4.32 -8.42 -18.14
CA SER A 88 -3.31 -8.00 -17.19
C SER A 88 -3.97 -7.37 -15.96
N PHE A 89 -3.43 -7.67 -14.79
CA PHE A 89 -3.91 -7.12 -13.52
C PHE A 89 -2.77 -7.02 -12.52
N PHE A 90 -2.94 -6.16 -11.52
CA PHE A 90 -1.98 -5.96 -10.44
C PHE A 90 -2.56 -6.43 -9.13
N LEU A 91 -1.79 -7.20 -8.36
CA LEU A 91 -2.14 -7.64 -7.02
C LEU A 91 -1.14 -7.09 -6.00
N SER A 92 -1.67 -6.59 -4.89
CA SER A 92 -0.93 -6.33 -3.66
C SER A 92 -0.96 -7.58 -2.76
N VAL A 93 -0.02 -7.69 -1.82
CA VAL A 93 0.03 -8.84 -0.91
C VAL A 93 -1.27 -8.95 -0.09
N GLY A 94 -1.94 -10.11 -0.19
CA GLY A 94 -3.24 -10.40 0.41
C GLY A 94 -4.46 -10.00 -0.44
N GLU A 95 -4.28 -9.41 -1.62
CA GLU A 95 -5.38 -9.13 -2.55
C GLU A 95 -5.72 -10.35 -3.39
N VAL A 96 -7.00 -10.44 -3.79
CA VAL A 96 -7.58 -11.53 -4.58
C VAL A 96 -8.27 -10.97 -5.81
N GLU A 97 -7.93 -11.50 -6.99
CA GLU A 97 -8.59 -11.19 -8.27
C GLU A 97 -8.76 -12.48 -9.07
N ASP A 98 -9.93 -12.72 -9.67
CA ASP A 98 -10.22 -13.94 -10.46
C ASP A 98 -9.91 -15.27 -9.72
N GLY A 99 -10.06 -15.23 -8.38
CA GLY A 99 -9.78 -16.34 -7.45
C GLY A 99 -8.29 -16.61 -7.22
N ILE A 100 -7.40 -15.76 -7.74
CA ILE A 100 -5.95 -15.81 -7.55
C ILE A 100 -5.59 -14.79 -6.49
N GLU A 101 -4.96 -15.27 -5.42
CA GLU A 101 -4.50 -14.47 -4.30
C GLU A 101 -2.98 -14.36 -4.33
N LEU A 102 -2.46 -13.15 -4.10
CA LEU A 102 -1.03 -12.95 -3.90
C LEU A 102 -0.70 -13.17 -2.42
N VAL A 103 -0.09 -14.31 -2.11
CA VAL A 103 0.28 -14.70 -0.74
C VAL A 103 1.53 -13.94 -0.31
N SER A 104 2.59 -13.96 -1.13
CA SER A 104 3.80 -13.20 -0.82
C SER A 104 4.51 -12.76 -2.09
N ALA A 105 5.25 -11.66 -2.02
CA ALA A 105 6.07 -11.16 -3.11
C ALA A 105 7.45 -10.73 -2.59
N ASP A 106 8.50 -11.15 -3.28
CA ASP A 106 9.90 -10.82 -2.99
C ASP A 106 10.50 -10.05 -4.17
N CYS A 107 10.63 -8.73 -4.01
CA CYS A 107 11.22 -7.85 -5.02
C CYS A 107 12.71 -8.13 -5.27
N LYS A 108 13.45 -8.71 -4.32
CA LYS A 108 14.89 -8.95 -4.46
C LYS A 108 15.19 -10.18 -5.29
N ASN A 109 14.43 -11.24 -5.06
CA ASN A 109 14.56 -12.50 -5.81
C ASN A 109 13.67 -12.54 -7.06
N GLU A 110 12.84 -11.51 -7.25
CA GLU A 110 11.84 -11.43 -8.32
C GLU A 110 10.89 -12.63 -8.33
N GLU A 111 10.41 -13.01 -7.14
CA GLU A 111 9.53 -14.16 -6.93
C GLU A 111 8.18 -13.74 -6.35
N ALA A 112 7.10 -14.35 -6.84
CA ALA A 112 5.76 -14.18 -6.29
C ALA A 112 5.12 -15.54 -6.00
N VAL A 113 4.46 -15.64 -4.85
CA VAL A 113 3.73 -16.85 -4.44
C VAL A 113 2.24 -16.58 -4.60
N LEU A 114 1.61 -17.31 -5.51
CA LEU A 114 0.19 -17.20 -5.79
C LEU A 114 -0.57 -18.38 -5.19
N ARG A 115 -1.81 -18.14 -4.78
CA ARG A 115 -2.75 -19.16 -4.31
C ARG A 115 -4.03 -19.09 -5.12
N LYS A 116 -4.55 -20.24 -5.55
CA LYS A 116 -5.89 -20.36 -6.15
C LYS A 116 -6.59 -21.58 -5.57
N GLY A 117 -7.61 -21.35 -4.74
CA GLY A 117 -8.26 -22.42 -3.98
C GLY A 117 -7.27 -23.11 -3.03
N GLY A 118 -7.00 -24.39 -3.25
CA GLY A 118 -6.06 -25.21 -2.46
C GLY A 118 -4.66 -25.35 -3.05
N GLU A 119 -4.38 -24.73 -4.20
CA GLU A 119 -3.09 -24.84 -4.88
C GLU A 119 -2.26 -23.57 -4.68
N MET A 120 -0.95 -23.71 -4.42
CA MET A 120 0.00 -22.59 -4.45
C MET A 120 1.14 -22.85 -5.42
N ALA A 121 1.57 -21.79 -6.10
CA ALA A 121 2.67 -21.83 -7.05
C ALA A 121 3.59 -20.62 -6.88
N VAL A 122 4.88 -20.83 -7.07
CA VAL A 122 5.89 -19.76 -7.15
C VAL A 122 6.09 -19.40 -8.61
N LEU A 123 6.03 -18.12 -8.92
CA LEU A 123 6.36 -17.55 -10.22
C LEU A 123 7.63 -16.72 -10.11
N LYS A 124 8.57 -16.92 -11.03
CA LYS A 124 9.78 -16.07 -11.15
C LYS A 124 9.67 -15.13 -12.33
N LEU A 125 10.12 -13.88 -12.16
CA LEU A 125 10.07 -12.87 -13.23
C LEU A 125 11.02 -13.23 -14.38
N ALA A 126 12.29 -13.48 -14.03
CA ALA A 126 13.38 -13.63 -14.98
C ALA A 126 13.24 -14.88 -15.88
N SER A 127 12.79 -16.01 -15.33
CA SER A 127 12.69 -17.27 -16.06
C SER A 127 11.27 -17.58 -16.54
N GLY A 128 10.26 -16.91 -15.99
CA GLY A 128 8.85 -17.31 -16.17
C GLY A 128 8.56 -18.73 -15.67
N GLU A 129 9.48 -19.33 -14.91
CA GLU A 129 9.30 -20.66 -14.35
C GLU A 129 8.21 -20.64 -13.29
N ILE A 130 7.38 -21.67 -13.35
CA ILE A 130 6.27 -21.90 -12.44
C ILE A 130 6.59 -23.18 -11.68
N GLN A 131 6.75 -23.06 -10.38
CA GLN A 131 6.98 -24.20 -9.50
C GLN A 131 5.75 -24.41 -8.60
N PRO A 132 4.96 -25.48 -8.81
CA PRO A 132 3.91 -25.84 -7.86
C PRO A 132 4.54 -26.24 -6.53
N LEU A 133 3.97 -25.78 -5.42
CA LEU A 133 4.48 -26.06 -4.08
C LEU A 133 3.81 -27.31 -3.50
N THR A 134 4.59 -28.17 -2.86
CA THR A 134 4.06 -29.29 -2.06
C THR A 134 3.38 -28.80 -0.78
N GLN A 135 2.53 -29.61 -0.16
CA GLN A 135 1.76 -29.20 1.03
C GLN A 135 2.65 -28.74 2.20
N ASP A 136 3.78 -29.41 2.44
CA ASP A 136 4.74 -29.01 3.48
C ASP A 136 5.39 -27.65 3.16
N GLN A 137 5.72 -27.43 1.88
CA GLN A 137 6.27 -26.15 1.42
C GLN A 137 5.22 -25.03 1.50
N GLN A 138 3.95 -25.33 1.20
CA GLN A 138 2.83 -24.40 1.36
C GLN A 138 2.70 -23.95 2.82
N GLN A 139 2.68 -24.91 3.76
CA GLN A 139 2.59 -24.60 5.19
C GLN A 139 3.80 -23.81 5.70
N ALA A 140 5.01 -24.17 5.27
CA ALA A 140 6.22 -23.44 5.62
C ALA A 140 6.18 -21.99 5.11
N ARG A 141 5.69 -21.76 3.88
CA ARG A 141 5.55 -20.42 3.30
C ARG A 141 4.50 -19.59 4.02
N LEU A 142 3.34 -20.16 4.31
CA LEU A 142 2.29 -19.47 5.08
C LEU A 142 2.78 -19.08 6.49
N THR A 143 3.53 -19.98 7.15
CA THR A 143 4.10 -19.71 8.47
C THR A 143 5.17 -18.60 8.41
N ALA A 144 6.05 -18.65 7.41
CA ALA A 144 7.08 -17.64 7.20
C ALA A 144 6.47 -16.26 6.89
N GLU A 145 5.44 -16.20 6.06
CA GLU A 145 4.74 -14.96 5.75
C GLU A 145 4.00 -14.40 6.97
N GLN A 146 3.32 -15.25 7.76
CA GLN A 146 2.70 -14.84 9.02
C GLN A 146 3.73 -14.27 10.00
N ALA A 147 4.94 -14.82 10.04
CA ALA A 147 6.04 -14.28 10.83
C ALA A 147 6.58 -12.95 10.30
N GLN A 148 6.55 -12.72 8.98
CA GLN A 148 6.96 -11.45 8.36
C GLN A 148 5.92 -10.34 8.54
N ARG A 149 4.64 -10.67 8.72
CA ARG A 149 3.62 -9.67 9.02
C ARG A 149 3.93 -9.04 10.37
N LEU A 150 4.28 -7.75 10.35
CA LEU A 150 4.53 -6.96 11.55
C LEU A 150 3.46 -7.24 12.62
N SER A 151 3.89 -7.56 13.83
CA SER A 151 2.96 -7.77 14.93
C SER A 151 2.11 -6.52 15.15
N TYR A 152 0.91 -6.67 15.72
CA TYR A 152 0.09 -5.51 16.08
C TYR A 152 0.86 -4.52 16.97
N ALA A 153 1.69 -5.04 17.88
CA ALA A 153 2.54 -4.23 18.75
C ALA A 153 3.60 -3.43 17.96
N GLU A 154 4.20 -4.03 16.93
CA GLU A 154 5.18 -3.37 16.07
C GLU A 154 4.51 -2.31 15.19
N ARG A 155 3.36 -2.61 14.58
CA ARG A 155 2.56 -1.62 13.83
C ARG A 155 2.17 -0.41 14.67
N ARG A 156 1.86 -0.62 15.96
CA ARG A 156 1.61 0.48 16.90
C ARG A 156 2.86 1.35 17.11
N LYS A 157 4.01 0.72 17.35
CA LYS A 157 5.29 1.41 17.57
C LYS A 157 5.75 2.18 16.34
N GLU A 158 5.55 1.63 15.14
CA GLU A 158 5.85 2.28 13.86
C GLU A 158 5.01 3.55 13.67
N ARG A 159 3.70 3.47 13.94
CA ARG A 159 2.80 4.64 13.89
C ARG A 159 3.18 5.71 14.90
N GLU A 160 3.60 5.31 16.10
CA GLU A 160 4.08 6.24 17.12
C GLU A 160 5.37 6.93 16.67
N ARG A 161 6.33 6.19 16.08
CA ARG A 161 7.54 6.77 15.47
C ARG A 161 7.21 7.76 14.36
N GLN A 162 6.32 7.40 13.44
CA GLN A 162 5.90 8.30 12.35
C GLN A 162 5.20 9.55 12.87
N ARG A 163 4.40 9.44 13.95
CA ARG A 163 3.77 10.60 14.60
C ARG A 163 4.77 11.48 15.34
N GLN A 164 5.84 10.90 15.88
CA GLN A 164 6.91 11.64 16.55
C GLN A 164 7.88 12.28 15.56
N GLN A 165 7.96 11.79 14.32
CA GLN A 165 8.73 12.44 13.28
C GLN A 165 8.10 13.79 12.94
N PRO A 166 8.89 14.88 12.89
CA PRO A 166 8.39 16.15 12.41
C PRO A 166 7.90 15.99 10.96
N PRO A 167 6.82 16.71 10.57
CA PRO A 167 6.36 16.68 9.18
C PRO A 167 7.53 17.06 8.26
N PRO A 168 7.61 16.45 7.05
CA PRO A 168 8.66 16.81 6.09
C PRO A 168 8.60 18.32 5.81
N PRO A 169 9.75 18.98 5.67
CA PRO A 169 9.77 20.41 5.36
C PRO A 169 9.02 20.67 4.04
N PRO A 170 8.35 21.81 3.90
CA PRO A 170 7.73 22.18 2.64
C PRO A 170 8.78 22.21 1.52
N PRO A 171 8.41 21.80 0.29
CA PRO A 171 9.34 21.86 -0.85
C PRO A 171 9.83 23.30 -1.03
N GLN A 172 11.15 23.45 -1.16
CA GLN A 172 11.77 24.76 -1.36
C GLN A 172 11.66 25.18 -2.83
N PRO A 173 11.52 26.49 -3.12
CA PRO A 173 11.52 26.99 -4.50
C PRO A 173 12.88 26.69 -5.17
N VAL A 174 12.82 26.23 -6.43
CA VAL A 174 14.02 25.83 -7.20
C VAL A 174 14.91 27.03 -7.52
N TYR A 175 14.30 28.20 -7.80
CA TYR A 175 14.99 29.45 -8.10
C TYR A 175 14.64 30.51 -7.04
N THR A 176 15.59 31.38 -6.72
CA THR A 176 15.40 32.45 -5.74
C THR A 176 15.91 33.80 -6.25
N GLY A 177 15.26 34.89 -5.81
CA GLY A 177 15.69 36.26 -6.09
C GLY A 177 15.94 36.54 -7.58
N ALA A 178 17.16 36.98 -7.90
CA ALA A 178 17.57 37.37 -9.24
C ALA A 178 17.54 36.22 -10.27
N GLU A 179 17.74 34.97 -9.84
CA GLU A 179 17.65 33.81 -10.73
C GLU A 179 16.20 33.53 -11.14
N LEU A 180 15.26 33.73 -10.21
CA LEU A 180 13.83 33.60 -10.50
C LEU A 180 13.37 34.69 -11.48
N GLU A 181 13.83 35.93 -11.28
CA GLU A 181 13.50 37.03 -12.20
C GLU A 181 13.98 36.76 -13.63
N LYS A 182 15.21 36.28 -13.78
CA LYS A 182 15.75 35.88 -15.09
C LYS A 182 14.96 34.74 -15.71
N HIS A 183 14.66 33.71 -14.93
CA HIS A 183 13.87 32.58 -15.40
C HIS A 183 12.47 33.00 -15.87
N LEU A 184 11.82 33.91 -15.13
CA LEU A 184 10.52 34.44 -15.52
C LEU A 184 10.58 35.29 -16.80
N GLN A 185 11.65 36.07 -16.98
CA GLN A 185 11.89 36.84 -18.21
C GLN A 185 12.12 35.91 -19.41
N GLU A 186 12.95 34.89 -19.26
CA GLU A 186 13.20 33.88 -20.30
C GLU A 186 11.93 33.14 -20.68
N TYR A 187 11.18 32.67 -19.68
CA TYR A 187 9.89 32.01 -19.90
C TYR A 187 8.89 32.94 -20.60
N GLN A 188 8.83 34.22 -20.22
CA GLN A 188 7.97 35.19 -20.88
C GLN A 188 8.29 35.34 -22.38
N MET A 189 9.58 35.34 -22.76
CA MET A 189 9.98 35.37 -24.17
C MET A 189 9.50 34.14 -24.93
N GLU A 190 9.62 32.96 -24.32
CA GLU A 190 9.13 31.71 -24.92
C GLU A 190 7.61 31.72 -25.09
N VAL A 191 6.87 32.19 -24.09
CA VAL A 191 5.41 32.34 -24.13
C VAL A 191 4.99 33.28 -25.26
N ILE A 192 5.66 34.42 -25.42
CA ILE A 192 5.36 35.39 -26.48
C ILE A 192 5.71 34.80 -27.86
N ARG A 193 6.84 34.11 -28.00
CA ARG A 193 7.21 33.40 -29.25
C ARG A 193 6.18 32.34 -29.65
N GLN A 194 5.55 31.69 -28.67
CA GLN A 194 4.49 30.71 -28.89
C GLN A 194 3.11 31.34 -29.17
N GLY A 195 2.99 32.67 -29.10
CA GLY A 195 1.74 33.40 -29.31
C GLY A 195 0.74 33.29 -28.15
N LEU A 196 1.21 32.87 -26.96
CA LEU A 196 0.39 32.78 -25.75
C LEU A 196 0.34 34.14 -25.02
N PRO A 197 -0.67 34.38 -24.16
CA PRO A 197 -0.77 35.62 -23.39
C PRO A 197 0.49 35.85 -22.53
N PRO A 198 1.10 37.04 -22.57
CA PRO A 198 2.33 37.31 -21.84
C PRO A 198 2.11 37.30 -20.32
N LEU A 199 3.16 36.96 -19.58
CA LEU A 199 3.17 37.10 -18.12
C LEU A 199 3.00 38.58 -17.71
N PRO A 200 2.47 38.87 -16.50
CA PRO A 200 2.33 40.23 -15.96
C PRO A 200 3.68 40.80 -15.49
N LEU A 201 4.72 40.67 -16.31
CA LEU A 201 6.05 41.18 -16.08
C LEU A 201 6.39 42.14 -17.23
N PRO A 202 6.94 43.34 -16.98
CA PRO A 202 7.32 44.24 -18.06
C PRO A 202 8.48 43.67 -18.87
N LEU A 203 8.40 43.76 -20.20
CA LEU A 203 9.51 43.42 -21.08
C LEU A 203 10.64 44.44 -20.93
N THR A 204 11.88 43.97 -20.90
CA THR A 204 13.04 44.86 -20.97
C THR A 204 13.22 45.38 -22.40
N PRO A 205 13.80 46.58 -22.61
CA PRO A 205 13.99 47.12 -23.96
C PRO A 205 14.82 46.22 -24.88
N ALA A 206 15.77 45.47 -24.31
CA ALA A 206 16.59 44.53 -25.07
C ALA A 206 15.79 43.31 -25.57
N MET A 207 14.87 42.80 -24.74
CA MET A 207 13.98 41.69 -25.07
C MET A 207 12.93 42.09 -26.11
N ASP A 208 12.38 43.29 -25.97
CA ASP A 208 11.42 43.84 -26.92
C ASP A 208 12.04 43.98 -28.33
N ALA A 209 13.23 44.61 -28.41
CA ALA A 209 13.97 44.72 -29.66
C ALA A 209 14.27 43.36 -30.29
N GLN A 210 14.54 42.34 -29.47
CA GLN A 210 14.76 40.97 -29.95
C GLN A 210 13.49 40.36 -30.54
N LEU A 211 12.33 40.50 -29.89
CA LEU A 211 11.05 40.00 -30.42
C LEU A 211 10.60 40.73 -31.68
N VAL A 212 10.89 42.03 -31.78
CA VAL A 212 10.64 42.83 -33.00
C VAL A 212 11.54 42.36 -34.14
N ALA A 213 12.83 42.12 -33.87
CA ALA A 213 13.77 41.58 -34.87
C ALA A 213 13.38 40.16 -35.34
N GLU A 214 12.84 39.34 -34.44
CA GLU A 214 12.30 38.00 -34.74
C GLU A 214 10.93 38.07 -35.46
N GLY A 215 10.31 39.26 -35.57
CA GLY A 215 9.02 39.47 -36.23
C GLY A 215 7.81 39.01 -35.41
N VAL A 216 7.99 38.77 -34.11
CA VAL A 216 6.93 38.31 -33.19
C VAL A 216 6.09 39.47 -32.67
N LEU A 217 6.72 40.61 -32.37
CA LEU A 217 6.05 41.83 -31.93
C LEU A 217 6.14 42.93 -32.99
N PRO A 218 5.12 43.82 -33.11
CA PRO A 218 5.19 44.98 -33.98
C PRO A 218 6.19 46.01 -33.43
N PRO A 219 6.91 46.75 -34.29
CA PRO A 219 7.76 47.84 -33.85
C PRO A 219 6.90 48.94 -33.19
N ILE A 220 7.39 49.47 -32.07
CA ILE A 220 6.75 50.59 -31.38
C ILE A 220 7.05 51.87 -32.18
N GLU A 221 6.01 52.62 -32.57
CA GLU A 221 6.10 53.94 -33.22
C GLU A 221 6.51 55.05 -32.23
#